data_AF-A0A6I5C3P8-F1
#
_entry.id   AF-A0A6I5C3P8-F1
#
_cell.length_a   1.000
_cell.length_b   1.000
_cell.length_c   1.000
_cell.angle_alpha   90.00
_cell.angle_beta   90.00
_cell.angle_gamma   90.00
#
_symmetry.space_group_name_H-M   'P 1'
#
loop_
_entity.id
_entity.type
_entity.pdbx_description
1 polymer ?
#
loop_
_entity_poly.entity_id
_entity_poly.type
_entity_poly.pdbx_seq_one_letter_code
_entity_poly.pdbx_strand_id
1 'polypeptide(L)'
;TAARTLSASVAPAAAAQGDPRSVTQRVADFYGAYIDTAWDGSDPAAGADAKALKAFYLTAGARRAVAAYEAREHADGVLFAQNVPVKWKVAYAGSGGGHAASRVYLTWSDGRNAQVTKIDVRSDLRTRKITDLRPVR
;
A
#
# COMPACT_ATOMS: atom_id res chain seq x y z
N THR A 1 18.11 -44.28 -29.84
CA THR A 1 17.13 -43.37 -29.21
C THR A 1 17.83 -42.65 -28.07
N ALA A 2 18.13 -41.36 -28.19
CA ALA A 2 18.83 -40.59 -27.14
C ALA A 2 17.80 -39.87 -26.26
N ALA A 3 17.86 -40.12 -24.95
CA ALA A 3 16.99 -39.46 -23.97
C ALA A 3 17.44 -38.01 -23.78
N ARG A 4 16.53 -37.06 -24.02
CA ARG A 4 16.73 -35.63 -23.73
C ARG A 4 16.48 -35.40 -22.25
N THR A 5 17.55 -35.23 -21.48
CA THR A 5 17.45 -34.78 -20.08
C THR A 5 16.97 -33.34 -20.08
N LEU A 6 15.77 -33.08 -19.55
CA LEU A 6 15.27 -31.75 -19.28
C LEU A 6 15.88 -31.27 -17.96
N SER A 7 16.86 -30.37 -18.00
CA SER A 7 17.27 -29.63 -16.81
C SER A 7 16.15 -28.66 -16.44
N ALA A 8 15.41 -28.95 -15.37
CA ALA A 8 14.54 -27.98 -14.75
C ALA A 8 15.40 -26.88 -14.11
N SER A 9 15.34 -25.65 -14.64
CA SER A 9 15.89 -24.50 -13.95
C SER A 9 15.07 -24.26 -12.69
N VAL A 10 15.65 -24.49 -11.51
CA VAL A 10 15.06 -24.01 -10.26
C VAL A 10 15.10 -22.49 -10.34
N ALA A 11 13.94 -21.86 -10.53
CA ALA A 11 13.85 -20.41 -10.42
C ALA A 11 14.36 -20.03 -9.02
N PRO A 12 15.25 -19.03 -8.89
CA PRO A 12 15.69 -18.59 -7.57
C PRO A 12 14.45 -18.28 -6.73
N ALA A 13 14.44 -18.77 -5.49
CA ALA A 13 13.35 -18.48 -4.56
C ALA A 13 13.15 -16.96 -4.50
N ALA A 14 11.89 -16.52 -4.58
CA ALA A 14 11.57 -15.11 -4.42
C ALA A 14 11.95 -14.68 -3.00
N ALA A 15 13.07 -13.97 -2.86
CA ALA A 15 13.52 -13.43 -1.58
C ALA A 15 12.95 -12.02 -1.41
N ALA A 16 12.25 -11.79 -0.30
CA ALA A 16 11.86 -10.44 0.11
C ALA A 16 12.96 -9.82 0.97
N GLN A 17 13.35 -8.59 0.66
CA GLN A 17 14.28 -7.81 1.46
C GLN A 17 13.62 -6.50 1.89
N GLY A 18 13.73 -6.21 3.19
CA GLY A 18 13.23 -4.98 3.79
C GLY A 18 14.33 -4.21 4.55
N ASP A 19 14.07 -2.94 4.75
CA ASP A 19 14.84 -1.98 5.54
C ASP A 19 13.83 -1.15 6.36
N PRO A 20 13.71 -1.37 7.68
CA PRO A 20 12.78 -0.64 8.53
C PRO A 20 13.10 0.86 8.65
N ARG A 21 14.26 1.30 8.12
CA ARG A 21 14.65 2.72 8.06
C ARG A 21 14.14 3.39 6.77
N SER A 22 13.82 2.61 5.74
CA SER A 22 13.32 3.12 4.47
C SER A 22 11.87 3.59 4.60
N VAL A 23 11.64 4.89 4.36
CA VAL A 23 10.30 5.47 4.43
C VAL A 23 9.41 4.96 3.29
N THR A 24 9.96 4.74 2.10
CA THR A 24 9.20 4.18 0.98
C THR A 24 8.78 2.74 1.23
N GLN A 25 9.66 1.91 1.80
CA GLN A 25 9.28 0.54 2.18
C GLN A 25 8.28 0.54 3.33
N ARG A 26 8.41 1.45 4.31
CA ARG A 26 7.40 1.57 5.37
C ARG A 26 6.00 1.94 4.85
N VAL A 27 5.91 2.69 3.74
CA VAL A 27 4.64 2.92 3.04
C VAL A 27 4.17 1.66 2.33
N ALA A 28 5.07 0.89 1.71
CA ALA A 28 4.75 -0.42 1.13
C ALA A 28 4.23 -1.42 2.17
N ASP A 29 4.87 -1.53 3.34
CA ASP A 29 4.45 -2.38 4.44
C ASP A 29 3.04 -2.01 4.93
N PHE A 30 2.76 -0.71 5.04
CA PHE A 30 1.42 -0.23 5.40
C PHE A 30 0.37 -0.62 4.36
N TYR A 31 0.61 -0.32 3.08
CA TYR A 31 -0.38 -0.60 2.04
C TYR A 31 -0.57 -2.10 1.82
N GLY A 32 0.49 -2.90 1.90
CA GLY A 32 0.39 -4.36 1.86
C GLY A 32 -0.52 -4.89 2.96
N ALA A 33 -0.16 -4.63 4.23
CA ALA A 33 -0.94 -5.12 5.36
C ALA A 33 -2.38 -4.55 5.39
N TYR A 34 -2.57 -3.28 5.03
CA TYR A 34 -3.91 -2.68 4.99
C TYR A 34 -4.79 -3.31 3.90
N ILE A 35 -4.22 -3.54 2.70
CA ILE A 35 -4.92 -4.20 1.60
C ILE A 35 -5.25 -5.66 1.96
N ASP A 36 -4.36 -6.36 2.66
CA ASP A 36 -4.62 -7.72 3.17
C ASP A 36 -5.84 -7.71 4.11
N THR A 37 -5.92 -6.78 5.07
CA THR A 37 -7.10 -6.66 5.96
C THR A 37 -8.39 -6.32 5.20
N ALA A 38 -8.29 -5.60 4.07
CA ALA A 38 -9.45 -5.27 3.26
C ALA A 38 -9.90 -6.46 2.37
N TRP A 39 -8.95 -7.25 1.87
CA TRP A 39 -9.22 -8.49 1.13
C TRP A 39 -9.86 -9.55 2.02
N ASP A 40 -9.32 -9.72 3.22
CA ASP A 40 -9.77 -10.71 4.19
C ASP A 40 -10.85 -10.13 5.12
N GLY A 41 -11.69 -9.21 4.62
CA GLY A 41 -12.71 -8.51 5.40
C GLY A 41 -13.78 -9.42 6.05
N SER A 42 -13.84 -10.69 5.68
CA SER A 42 -14.64 -11.72 6.36
C SER A 42 -14.03 -12.20 7.68
N ASP A 43 -12.72 -11.97 7.90
CA ASP A 43 -12.08 -12.26 9.18
C ASP A 43 -12.62 -11.30 10.26
N PRO A 44 -13.09 -11.80 11.41
CA PRO A 44 -13.57 -10.96 12.51
C PRO A 44 -12.55 -9.93 13.01
N ALA A 45 -11.25 -10.17 12.85
CA ALA A 45 -10.17 -9.28 13.27
C ALA A 45 -9.89 -8.14 12.27
N ALA A 46 -10.28 -8.30 11.00
CA ALA A 46 -9.92 -7.39 9.91
C ALA A 46 -10.20 -5.90 10.23
N GLY A 47 -11.37 -5.60 10.79
CA GLY A 47 -11.74 -4.22 11.15
C GLY A 47 -10.88 -3.64 12.28
N ALA A 48 -10.53 -4.46 13.28
CA ALA A 48 -9.66 -4.04 14.37
C ALA A 48 -8.22 -3.82 13.90
N ASP A 49 -7.73 -4.70 13.01
CA ASP A 49 -6.39 -4.62 12.45
C ASP A 49 -6.24 -3.43 11.51
N ALA A 50 -7.20 -3.17 10.63
CA ALA A 50 -7.22 -1.97 9.80
C ALA A 50 -7.14 -0.69 10.64
N LYS A 51 -7.86 -0.65 11.78
CA LYS A 51 -7.80 0.47 12.73
C LYS A 51 -6.42 0.58 13.41
N ALA A 52 -5.83 -0.54 13.82
CA ALA A 52 -4.51 -0.59 14.44
C ALA A 52 -3.41 -0.15 13.46
N LEU A 53 -3.45 -0.63 12.21
CA LEU A 53 -2.56 -0.22 11.12
C LEU A 53 -2.64 1.29 10.88
N LYS A 54 -3.86 1.85 10.74
CA LYS A 54 -4.05 3.30 10.62
C LYS A 54 -3.42 4.04 11.81
N ALA A 55 -3.61 3.57 13.05
CA ALA A 55 -3.03 4.21 14.23
C ALA A 55 -1.48 4.15 14.26
N PHE A 56 -0.90 3.04 13.82
CA PHE A 56 0.55 2.82 13.84
C PHE A 56 1.29 3.56 12.72
N TYR A 57 0.75 3.55 11.50
CA TYR A 57 1.44 4.12 10.34
C TYR A 57 1.15 5.59 10.11
N LEU A 58 -0.08 6.05 10.39
CA LEU A 58 -0.47 7.44 10.14
C LEU A 58 -0.27 8.31 11.38
N THR A 59 -0.13 9.61 11.14
CA THR A 59 -0.29 10.64 12.18
C THR A 59 -1.77 10.80 12.54
N ALA A 60 -2.05 11.44 13.68
CA ALA A 60 -3.44 11.77 14.04
C ALA A 60 -4.10 12.72 13.02
N GLY A 61 -3.34 13.65 12.43
CA GLY A 61 -3.82 14.53 11.37
C GLY A 61 -4.25 13.77 10.12
N ALA A 62 -3.38 12.88 9.62
CA ALA A 62 -3.68 12.04 8.47
C ALA A 62 -4.93 11.15 8.71
N ARG A 63 -5.04 10.54 9.89
CA ARG A 63 -6.23 9.74 10.25
C ARG A 63 -7.53 10.55 10.22
N ARG A 64 -7.51 11.81 10.66
CA ARG A 64 -8.68 12.70 10.58
C ARG A 64 -9.04 13.04 9.13
N ALA A 65 -8.04 13.27 8.27
CA ALA A 65 -8.28 13.53 6.86
C ALA A 65 -8.90 12.31 6.15
N VAL A 66 -8.39 11.11 6.45
CA VAL A 66 -8.97 9.83 5.99
C VAL A 66 -10.43 9.71 6.42
N ALA A 67 -10.72 9.87 7.71
CA ALA A 67 -12.09 9.78 8.22
C ALA A 67 -13.04 10.83 7.62
N ALA A 68 -12.54 12.04 7.38
CA ALA A 68 -13.32 13.11 6.73
C ALA A 68 -13.61 12.80 5.25
N TYR A 69 -12.72 12.09 4.55
CA TYR A 69 -13.00 11.57 3.22
C TYR A 69 -14.05 10.44 3.28
N GLU A 70 -13.86 9.46 4.16
CA GLU A 70 -14.78 8.33 4.34
C GLU A 70 -16.21 8.80 4.61
N ALA A 71 -16.38 9.80 5.48
CA ALA A 71 -17.68 10.37 5.81
C ALA A 71 -18.36 11.11 4.65
N ARG A 72 -17.58 11.72 3.74
CA ARG A 72 -18.10 12.51 2.63
C ARG A 72 -18.39 11.67 1.39
N GLU A 73 -17.53 10.70 1.10
CA GLU A 73 -17.56 9.96 -0.16
C GLU A 73 -18.11 8.54 0.00
N HIS A 74 -18.34 8.09 1.23
CA HIS A 74 -18.77 6.72 1.54
C HIS A 74 -17.86 5.65 0.91
N ALA A 75 -16.57 5.94 0.88
CA ALA A 75 -15.51 5.12 0.29
C ALA A 75 -14.32 5.04 1.25
N ASP A 76 -13.49 3.99 1.14
CA ASP A 76 -12.31 3.84 1.98
C ASP A 76 -11.35 5.03 1.75
N GLY A 77 -10.94 5.70 2.83
CA GLY A 77 -10.14 6.93 2.73
C GLY A 77 -8.64 6.72 2.63
N VAL A 78 -8.14 5.49 2.74
CA VAL A 78 -6.75 5.11 2.46
C VAL A 78 -6.60 4.71 0.99
N LEU A 79 -7.60 4.03 0.44
CA LEU A 79 -7.65 3.56 -0.95
C LEU A 79 -8.29 4.57 -1.90
N PHE A 80 -9.07 5.53 -1.37
CA PHE A 80 -9.90 6.48 -2.12
C PHE A 80 -10.87 5.79 -3.09
N ALA A 81 -11.44 4.65 -2.68
CA ALA A 81 -12.30 3.81 -3.51
C ALA A 81 -13.29 2.97 -2.67
N GLN A 82 -14.32 2.41 -3.33
CA GLN A 82 -15.32 1.55 -2.68
C GLN A 82 -14.92 0.07 -2.66
N ASN A 83 -14.01 -0.34 -3.54
CA ASN A 83 -13.53 -1.71 -3.67
C ASN A 83 -12.08 -1.84 -3.18
N VAL A 84 -11.56 -3.06 -3.23
CA VAL A 84 -10.18 -3.40 -2.83
C VAL A 84 -9.36 -3.69 -4.09
N PRO A 85 -8.12 -3.16 -4.21
CA PRO A 85 -7.28 -3.40 -5.38
C PRO A 85 -6.70 -4.81 -5.39
N VAL A 86 -6.55 -5.41 -6.58
CA VAL A 86 -5.95 -6.75 -6.76
C VAL A 86 -4.42 -6.72 -6.72
N LYS A 87 -3.81 -5.57 -7.03
CA LYS A 87 -2.35 -5.37 -7.01
C LYS A 87 -2.02 -3.96 -6.55
N TRP A 88 -0.86 -3.82 -5.92
CA TRP A 88 -0.33 -2.53 -5.52
C TRP A 88 1.16 -2.42 -5.79
N LYS A 89 1.65 -1.19 -5.93
CA LYS A 89 3.07 -0.86 -6.03
C LYS A 89 3.32 0.46 -5.35
N VAL A 90 4.44 0.59 -4.63
CA VAL A 90 4.90 1.86 -4.08
C VAL A 90 6.22 2.26 -4.73
N ALA A 91 6.30 3.49 -5.21
CA ALA A 91 7.52 4.07 -5.78
C ALA A 91 7.96 5.28 -4.95
N TYR A 92 9.27 5.47 -4.82
CA TYR A 92 9.82 6.71 -4.30
C TYR A 92 9.52 7.86 -5.29
N ALA A 93 9.09 9.00 -4.76
CA ALA A 93 8.71 10.17 -5.56
C ALA A 93 9.49 11.44 -5.20
N GLY A 94 10.45 11.35 -4.27
CA GLY A 94 11.30 12.47 -3.87
C GLY A 94 11.41 12.62 -2.36
N SER A 95 12.32 13.47 -1.91
CA SER A 95 12.45 13.85 -0.50
C SER A 95 13.05 15.24 -0.39
N GLY A 96 12.74 15.93 0.71
CA GLY A 96 13.15 17.30 0.97
C GLY A 96 12.38 17.92 2.14
N GLY A 97 12.99 18.91 2.78
CA GLY A 97 12.35 19.66 3.87
C GLY A 97 11.90 18.82 5.07
N GLY A 98 12.60 17.71 5.36
CA GLY A 98 12.23 16.80 6.46
C GLY A 98 11.19 15.73 6.11
N HIS A 99 10.80 15.62 4.83
CA HIS A 99 9.80 14.65 4.39
C HIS A 99 10.27 13.82 3.19
N ALA A 100 9.66 12.65 3.02
CA ALA A 100 9.71 11.88 1.78
C ALA A 100 8.33 11.80 1.15
N ALA A 101 8.31 11.81 -0.17
CA ALA A 101 7.15 11.52 -0.99
C ALA A 101 7.29 10.10 -1.57
N SER A 102 6.20 9.36 -1.52
CA SER A 102 6.02 8.10 -2.22
C SER A 102 4.75 8.18 -3.06
N ARG A 103 4.73 7.46 -4.18
CA ARG A 103 3.52 7.28 -4.98
C ARG A 103 3.08 5.84 -4.95
N VAL A 104 1.84 5.64 -4.53
CA VAL A 104 1.18 4.33 -4.50
C VAL A 104 0.36 4.19 -5.76
N TYR A 105 0.44 3.02 -6.39
CA TYR A 105 -0.31 2.63 -7.57
C TYR A 105 -1.22 1.48 -7.16
N LEU A 106 -2.51 1.61 -7.39
CA LEU A 106 -3.51 0.60 -7.07
C LEU A 106 -4.15 0.10 -8.37
N THR A 107 -4.10 -1.21 -8.61
CA THR A 107 -4.67 -1.86 -9.80
C THR A 107 -5.95 -2.58 -9.40
N TRP A 108 -7.04 -2.34 -10.12
CA TRP A 108 -8.39 -2.72 -9.68
C TRP A 108 -8.95 -4.01 -10.31
N SER A 109 -8.25 -4.59 -11.28
CA SER A 109 -8.62 -5.89 -11.86
C SER A 109 -7.41 -6.59 -12.49
N ASP A 110 -7.55 -7.89 -12.78
CA ASP A 110 -6.52 -8.67 -13.49
C ASP A 110 -6.70 -8.66 -15.02
N GLY A 111 -7.68 -7.93 -15.52
CA GLY A 111 -7.96 -7.83 -16.95
C GLY A 111 -6.88 -7.06 -17.72
N ARG A 112 -6.86 -7.25 -19.04
CA ARG A 112 -5.92 -6.58 -19.96
C ARG A 112 -5.96 -5.04 -19.90
N ASN A 113 -7.10 -4.47 -19.49
CA ASN A 113 -7.31 -3.03 -19.36
C ASN A 113 -7.59 -2.65 -17.90
N ALA A 114 -6.84 -3.22 -16.97
CA ALA A 114 -7.00 -2.92 -15.55
C ALA A 114 -6.81 -1.43 -15.28
N GLN A 115 -7.80 -0.82 -14.62
CA GLN A 115 -7.69 0.55 -14.16
C GLN A 115 -6.60 0.64 -13.10
N VAL A 116 -5.78 1.69 -13.17
CA VAL A 116 -4.77 2.01 -12.16
C VAL A 116 -5.03 3.42 -11.63
N THR A 117 -5.29 3.54 -10.33
CA THR A 117 -5.32 4.84 -9.64
C THR A 117 -4.01 5.07 -8.90
N LYS A 118 -3.74 6.33 -8.53
CA LYS A 118 -2.49 6.73 -7.87
C LYS A 118 -2.80 7.57 -6.64
N ILE A 119 -1.99 7.39 -5.61
CA ILE A 119 -2.07 8.16 -4.36
C ILE A 119 -0.70 8.73 -4.05
N ASP A 120 -0.65 10.03 -3.80
CA ASP A 120 0.48 10.71 -3.21
C ASP A 120 0.49 10.53 -1.71
N VAL A 121 1.60 10.01 -1.21
CA VAL A 121 1.83 9.77 0.20
C VAL A 121 3.01 10.59 0.65
N ARG A 122 2.80 11.44 1.65
CA ARG A 122 3.87 12.20 2.30
C ARG A 122 4.14 11.62 3.68
N SER A 123 5.41 11.36 3.97
CA SER A 123 5.86 10.85 5.25
C SER A 123 6.90 11.77 5.88
N ASP A 124 6.88 11.90 7.20
CA ASP A 124 7.89 12.60 7.99
C ASP A 124 9.16 11.74 8.10
N LEU A 125 10.35 12.28 7.80
CA LEU A 125 11.60 11.49 7.81
C LEU A 125 12.02 11.05 9.21
N ARG A 126 11.67 11.84 10.25
CA ARG A 126 12.08 11.57 11.64
C ARG A 126 11.27 10.43 12.26
N THR A 127 9.96 10.51 12.16
CA THR A 127 9.01 9.53 12.73
C THR A 127 8.64 8.43 11.74
N ARG A 128 8.91 8.64 10.46
CA ARG A 128 8.53 7.76 9.33
C ARG A 128 7.01 7.56 9.19
N LYS A 129 6.19 8.32 9.92
CA LYS A 129 4.73 8.23 9.84
C LYS A 129 4.22 8.94 8.60
N ILE A 130 3.13 8.40 8.06
CA ILE A 130 2.37 9.02 6.97
C ILE A 130 1.65 10.24 7.54
N THR A 131 1.99 11.39 6.97
CA THR A 131 1.47 12.71 7.34
C THR A 131 0.32 13.16 6.45
N ASP A 132 0.26 12.66 5.21
CA ASP A 132 -0.75 13.06 4.23
C ASP A 132 -0.93 11.98 3.17
N LEU A 133 -2.17 11.83 2.67
CA LEU A 133 -2.54 10.95 1.56
C LEU A 133 -3.49 11.71 0.63
N ARG A 134 -3.21 11.71 -0.67
CA ARG A 134 -4.05 12.41 -1.66
C ARG A 134 -4.18 11.61 -2.95
N PRO A 135 -5.40 11.42 -3.49
CA PRO A 135 -5.56 10.83 -4.80
C PRO A 135 -4.97 11.77 -5.86
N VAL A 136 -4.24 11.21 -6.82
CA VAL A 136 -3.75 11.96 -7.98
C VAL A 136 -4.89 12.02 -8.99
N ARG A 137 -5.25 13.25 -9.41
CA ARG A 137 -6.27 13.50 -10.44
C ARG A 137 -5.68 13.40 -11.83
#